data_AF-A0A841S5D3-F1
#
_entry.id   AF-A0A841S5D3-F1
#
_cell.length_a   1.000
_cell.length_b   1.000
_cell.length_c   1.000
_cell.angle_alpha   90.00
_cell.angle_beta   90.00
_cell.angle_gamma   90.00
#
_symmetry.space_group_name_H-M   'P 1'
#
loop_
_entity.id
_entity.type
_entity.pdbx_description
1 polymer ?
#
loop_
_entity_poly.entity_id
_entity_poly.type
_entity_poly.pdbx_seq_one_letter_code
_entity_poly.pdbx_strand_id
1 'polypeptide(L)'
;MTRRALDVEKLLTARLHAAKVRPYLAGALFALHVVEDRSVPTMAVDAYWRCYVSPGFVLQTPVDELAGVWVHEVSHLLRDHHGRGERFAREQAAYGPGDRLRFNIAADFEINDDIYGEGLPWPAGAAMPSMLGLPNDLLMEEYLRSASLTGLAVELTWLDCGSGADGRDRPWELGPEGADGLSKQQRDAVRFRVAEGIKRRPGNASRSWRRWAEEAFHPPQPWRQLLGAAVRSAAGAPGAGDDHSYRRPSRRSAAVPGVLLPSLRRKPPRVCVVIDTSGSVSDAELGSALLEVAAISRAVGGRRDLVSVISCDAAAGVAVPLCRAEDLELLGGGGTDLRAGFTRALQTRPDVVVALTDGQTPWPTTQPACRTVVGLFPRPTPPQRNRPRLHPRPPTSLGPSSNHRLTAGAWRRTTTHCP
;
A
#
# COMPACT_ATOMS: atom_id res chain seq x y z
N MET A 1 -39.07 28.51 -3.36
CA MET A 1 -38.24 27.56 -4.14
C MET A 1 -38.46 26.16 -3.58
N THR A 2 -39.05 25.26 -4.36
CA THR A 2 -39.28 23.86 -3.97
C THR A 2 -37.94 23.14 -3.85
N ARG A 3 -37.65 22.57 -2.66
CA ARG A 3 -36.47 21.70 -2.44
C ARG A 3 -36.56 20.51 -3.39
N ARG A 4 -35.73 20.46 -4.43
CA ARG A 4 -35.60 19.27 -5.30
C ARG A 4 -34.68 18.25 -4.63
N ALA A 5 -35.13 17.01 -4.49
CA ALA A 5 -34.32 15.89 -4.00
C ALA A 5 -33.18 15.56 -4.98
N LEU A 6 -32.14 14.87 -4.50
CA LEU A 6 -31.06 14.36 -5.35
C LEU A 6 -31.60 13.37 -6.39
N ASP A 7 -31.24 13.60 -7.66
CA ASP A 7 -31.49 12.64 -8.75
C ASP A 7 -30.45 11.50 -8.69
N VAL A 8 -30.76 10.51 -7.85
CA VAL A 8 -29.88 9.36 -7.59
C VAL A 8 -29.68 8.51 -8.84
N GLU A 9 -30.71 8.35 -9.68
CA GLU A 9 -30.62 7.57 -10.92
C GLU A 9 -29.60 8.19 -11.87
N LYS A 10 -29.69 9.51 -12.10
CA LYS A 10 -28.73 10.23 -12.95
C LYS A 10 -27.31 10.15 -12.39
N LEU A 11 -27.15 10.35 -11.07
CA LEU A 11 -25.85 10.29 -10.40
C LEU A 11 -25.18 8.91 -10.54
N LEU A 12 -25.94 7.84 -10.32
CA LEU A 12 -25.44 6.46 -10.44
C LEU A 12 -25.21 6.06 -11.91
N THR A 13 -26.02 6.57 -12.84
CA THR A 13 -25.78 6.40 -14.28
C THR A 13 -24.44 7.02 -14.69
N ALA A 14 -24.14 8.23 -14.21
CA ALA A 14 -22.84 8.87 -14.44
C ALA A 14 -21.68 8.09 -13.81
N ARG A 15 -21.86 7.56 -12.59
CA ARG A 15 -20.86 6.70 -11.93
C ARG A 15 -20.58 5.42 -12.73
N LEU A 16 -21.62 4.79 -13.28
CA LEU A 16 -21.48 3.62 -14.14
C LEU A 16 -20.79 3.97 -15.47
N HIS A 17 -21.12 5.12 -16.07
CA HIS A 17 -20.42 5.61 -17.26
C HIS A 17 -18.94 5.83 -16.98
N ALA A 18 -18.59 6.46 -15.87
CA ALA A 18 -17.21 6.63 -15.40
C ALA A 18 -16.48 5.29 -15.29
N ALA A 19 -17.10 4.29 -14.66
CA ALA A 19 -16.53 2.95 -14.54
C ALA A 19 -16.41 2.23 -15.90
N LYS A 20 -17.28 2.51 -16.87
CA LYS A 20 -17.20 1.96 -18.22
C LYS A 20 -16.03 2.54 -19.01
N VAL A 21 -15.81 3.85 -18.94
CA VAL A 21 -14.76 4.57 -19.69
C VAL A 21 -13.39 4.49 -18.99
N ARG A 22 -13.36 4.29 -17.67
CA ARG A 22 -12.16 4.08 -16.84
C ARG A 22 -12.30 2.80 -16.00
N PRO A 23 -12.32 1.61 -16.61
CA PRO A 23 -12.60 0.34 -15.92
C PRO A 23 -11.60 0.02 -14.81
N TYR A 24 -10.36 0.50 -14.93
CA TYR A 24 -9.33 0.34 -13.91
C TYR A 24 -9.61 1.13 -12.61
N LEU A 25 -10.47 2.16 -12.66
CA LEU A 25 -10.89 2.95 -11.48
C LEU A 25 -12.20 2.45 -10.84
N ALA A 26 -12.88 1.46 -11.46
CA ALA A 26 -14.20 1.01 -11.00
C ALA A 26 -14.23 0.64 -9.52
N GLY A 27 -13.21 -0.07 -9.03
CA GLY A 27 -13.12 -0.47 -7.62
C GLY A 27 -13.08 0.72 -6.65
N ALA A 28 -12.49 1.85 -7.06
CA ALA A 28 -12.46 3.06 -6.25
C ALA A 28 -13.75 3.88 -6.38
N LEU A 29 -14.29 4.01 -7.61
CA LEU A 29 -15.57 4.71 -7.86
C LEU A 29 -16.73 4.12 -7.05
N PHE A 30 -16.77 2.80 -6.89
CA PHE A 30 -17.80 2.11 -6.10
C PHE A 30 -17.45 1.97 -4.61
N ALA A 31 -16.24 2.39 -4.19
CA ALA A 31 -15.89 2.50 -2.78
C ALA A 31 -16.37 3.82 -2.16
N LEU A 32 -16.71 4.83 -2.98
CA LEU A 32 -17.17 6.14 -2.51
C LEU A 32 -18.62 6.09 -2.00
N HIS A 33 -18.80 6.51 -0.75
CA HIS A 33 -20.13 6.72 -0.18
C HIS A 33 -20.69 8.08 -0.59
N VAL A 34 -21.95 8.15 -1.04
CA VAL A 34 -22.60 9.40 -1.46
C VAL A 34 -23.27 10.07 -0.27
N VAL A 35 -22.96 11.34 -0.04
CA VAL A 35 -23.65 12.18 0.94
C VAL A 35 -24.34 13.33 0.19
N GLU A 36 -25.68 13.40 0.25
CA GLU A 36 -26.40 14.57 -0.26
C GLU A 36 -26.14 15.76 0.66
N ASP A 37 -25.58 16.85 0.12
CA ASP A 37 -25.46 18.11 0.82
C ASP A 37 -25.74 19.27 -0.15
N ARG A 38 -26.43 20.34 0.31
CA ARG A 38 -26.80 21.47 -0.56
C ARG A 38 -25.84 22.66 -0.44
N SER A 39 -24.95 22.62 0.54
CA SER A 39 -23.93 23.65 0.77
C SER A 39 -22.64 23.36 0.02
N VAL A 40 -22.38 22.11 -0.39
CA VAL A 40 -21.35 21.81 -1.38
C VAL A 40 -21.73 22.45 -2.72
N PRO A 41 -20.82 23.17 -3.40
CA PRO A 41 -21.14 23.88 -4.64
C PRO A 41 -21.41 22.92 -5.81
N THR A 42 -20.62 21.86 -5.93
CA THR A 42 -20.66 20.87 -7.02
C THR A 42 -20.69 19.44 -6.48
N MET A 43 -19.57 18.74 -6.57
CA MET A 43 -19.24 17.52 -5.85
C MET A 43 -17.89 17.73 -5.20
N ALA A 44 -17.65 17.07 -4.06
CA ALA A 44 -16.39 17.15 -3.34
C ALA A 44 -16.14 15.84 -2.60
N VAL A 45 -14.90 15.57 -2.23
CA VAL A 45 -14.54 14.41 -1.40
C VAL A 45 -13.83 14.83 -0.13
N ASP A 46 -14.07 14.07 0.95
CA ASP A 46 -13.29 14.21 2.18
C ASP A 46 -12.15 13.18 2.27
N ALA A 47 -11.24 13.38 3.23
CA ALA A 47 -10.14 12.46 3.50
C ALA A 47 -10.60 11.03 3.86
N TYR A 48 -11.88 10.84 4.20
CA TYR A 48 -12.50 9.58 4.61
C TYR A 48 -13.26 8.88 3.47
N TRP A 49 -13.07 9.32 2.22
CA TRP A 49 -13.64 8.71 1.01
C TRP A 49 -15.17 8.80 0.90
N ARG A 50 -15.78 9.81 1.54
CA ARG A 50 -17.15 10.23 1.22
C ARG A 50 -17.13 11.22 0.08
N CYS A 51 -18.14 11.15 -0.78
CA CYS A 51 -18.39 12.07 -1.87
C CYS A 51 -19.66 12.86 -1.57
N TYR A 52 -19.51 14.15 -1.33
CA TYR A 52 -20.59 15.11 -1.06
C TYR A 52 -21.12 15.62 -2.39
N VAL A 53 -22.44 15.65 -2.55
CA VAL A 53 -23.07 15.90 -3.84
C VAL A 53 -24.19 16.93 -3.72
N SER A 54 -24.08 17.99 -4.52
CA SER A 54 -25.12 19.01 -4.68
C SER A 54 -26.25 18.55 -5.60
N PRO A 55 -27.51 18.45 -5.12
CA PRO A 55 -28.66 18.10 -5.97
C PRO A 55 -28.86 19.07 -7.14
N GLY A 56 -28.58 20.35 -6.90
CA GLY A 56 -28.71 21.40 -7.92
C GLY A 56 -27.70 21.24 -9.05
N PHE A 57 -26.47 20.86 -8.70
CA PHE A 57 -25.41 20.56 -9.67
C PHE A 57 -25.75 19.31 -10.49
N VAL A 58 -26.07 18.18 -9.84
CA VAL A 58 -26.43 16.93 -10.53
C VAL A 58 -27.56 17.13 -11.54
N LEU A 59 -28.58 17.92 -11.18
CA LEU A 59 -29.69 18.22 -12.08
C LEU A 59 -29.22 18.96 -13.35
N GLN A 60 -28.31 19.92 -13.23
CA GLN A 60 -27.86 20.79 -14.32
C GLN A 60 -26.76 20.17 -15.19
N THR A 61 -25.94 19.28 -14.63
CA THR A 61 -24.77 18.70 -15.30
C THR A 61 -25.15 17.50 -16.16
N PRO A 62 -24.79 17.43 -17.46
CA PRO A 62 -24.96 16.24 -18.29
C PRO A 62 -24.30 14.98 -17.70
N VAL A 63 -24.81 13.79 -18.07
CA VAL A 63 -24.36 12.51 -17.48
C VAL A 63 -22.87 12.21 -17.74
N ASP A 64 -22.39 12.53 -18.93
CA ASP A 64 -21.01 12.35 -19.36
C ASP A 64 -20.05 13.34 -18.69
N GLU A 65 -20.45 14.60 -18.53
CA GLU A 65 -19.73 15.57 -17.71
C GLU A 65 -19.68 15.16 -16.24
N LEU A 66 -20.80 14.69 -15.68
CA LEU A 66 -20.88 14.22 -14.29
C LEU A 66 -20.02 12.96 -14.06
N ALA A 67 -19.85 12.13 -15.09
CA ALA A 67 -18.91 11.01 -15.05
C ALA A 67 -17.45 11.49 -15.01
N GLY A 68 -17.13 12.60 -15.67
CA GLY A 68 -15.84 13.28 -15.56
C GLY A 68 -15.58 13.74 -14.12
N VAL A 69 -16.59 14.34 -13.47
CA VAL A 69 -16.52 14.75 -12.06
C VAL A 69 -16.27 13.55 -11.14
N TRP A 70 -16.96 12.42 -11.35
CA TRP A 70 -16.69 11.19 -10.60
C TRP A 70 -15.22 10.73 -10.68
N VAL A 71 -14.65 10.75 -11.90
CA VAL A 71 -13.25 10.39 -12.12
C VAL A 71 -12.31 11.41 -11.49
N HIS A 72 -12.64 12.70 -11.57
CA HIS A 72 -11.88 13.78 -10.95
C HIS A 72 -11.81 13.60 -9.43
N GLU A 73 -12.97 13.51 -8.76
CA GLU A 73 -13.06 13.39 -7.30
C GLU A 73 -12.31 12.15 -6.76
N VAL A 74 -12.51 10.98 -7.38
CA VAL A 74 -11.81 9.76 -6.93
C VAL A 74 -10.30 9.83 -7.16
N SER A 75 -9.84 10.65 -8.12
CA SER A 75 -8.43 10.81 -8.42
C SER A 75 -7.68 11.52 -7.30
N HIS A 76 -8.28 12.52 -6.64
CA HIS A 76 -7.68 13.14 -5.44
C HIS A 76 -7.36 12.10 -4.36
N LEU A 77 -8.29 11.18 -4.14
CA LEU A 77 -8.19 10.16 -3.10
C LEU A 77 -7.17 9.09 -3.44
N LEU A 78 -7.16 8.62 -4.69
CA LEU A 78 -6.19 7.64 -5.18
C LEU A 78 -4.77 8.20 -5.18
N ARG A 79 -4.60 9.48 -5.57
CA ARG A 79 -3.31 10.16 -5.60
C ARG A 79 -2.86 10.72 -4.26
N ASP A 80 -3.62 10.50 -3.18
CA ASP A 80 -3.33 10.99 -1.81
C ASP A 80 -3.09 12.51 -1.77
N HIS A 81 -3.86 13.30 -2.54
CA HIS A 81 -3.61 14.75 -2.64
C HIS A 81 -3.66 15.47 -1.29
N HIS A 82 -4.65 15.19 -0.43
CA HIS A 82 -4.65 15.74 0.93
C HIS A 82 -3.40 15.35 1.73
N GLY A 83 -3.00 14.08 1.73
CA GLY A 83 -1.86 13.59 2.49
C GLY A 83 -0.53 14.14 1.97
N ARG A 84 -0.39 14.26 0.65
CA ARG A 84 0.74 14.91 -0.04
C ARG A 84 0.78 16.41 0.25
N GLY A 85 -0.36 17.08 0.21
CA GLY A 85 -0.50 18.50 0.53
C GLY A 85 -0.10 18.78 1.97
N GLU A 86 -0.52 17.95 2.93
CA GLU A 86 -0.10 18.06 4.34
C GLU A 86 1.41 17.85 4.55
N ARG A 87 2.04 16.96 3.78
CA ARG A 87 3.50 16.79 3.81
C ARG A 87 4.19 18.05 3.28
N PHE A 88 3.73 18.56 2.15
CA PHE A 88 4.26 19.78 1.53
C PHE A 88 4.07 21.03 2.43
N ALA A 89 2.90 21.20 3.04
CA ALA A 89 2.61 22.27 4.00
C ALA A 89 3.60 22.27 5.16
N ARG A 90 3.91 21.10 5.71
CA ARG A 90 4.88 20.95 6.80
C ARG A 90 6.29 21.34 6.40
N GLU A 91 6.71 20.97 5.19
CA GLU A 91 8.03 21.33 4.66
C GLU A 91 8.17 22.84 4.38
N GLN A 92 7.10 23.49 3.92
CA GLN A 92 7.12 24.91 3.51
C GLN A 92 6.54 25.88 4.55
N ALA A 93 6.10 25.37 5.70
CA ALA A 93 5.34 26.13 6.71
C ALA A 93 4.12 26.89 6.14
N ALA A 94 3.44 26.26 5.16
CA ALA A 94 2.35 26.85 4.38
C ALA A 94 1.00 26.29 4.81
N TYR A 95 0.31 26.98 5.72
CA TYR A 95 -0.95 26.53 6.34
C TYR A 95 -2.13 27.48 6.12
N GLY A 96 -1.92 28.58 5.40
CA GLY A 96 -2.94 29.61 5.21
C GLY A 96 -4.08 29.15 4.29
N PRO A 97 -5.25 29.80 4.35
CA PRO A 97 -6.35 29.55 3.41
C PRO A 97 -5.93 29.63 1.94
N GLY A 98 -5.05 30.58 1.59
CA GLY A 98 -4.50 30.71 0.25
C GLY A 98 -3.62 29.52 -0.15
N ASP A 99 -2.88 28.93 0.78
CA ASP A 99 -2.04 27.76 0.51
C ASP A 99 -2.90 26.52 0.20
N ARG A 100 -4.02 26.35 0.91
CA ARG A 100 -4.97 25.25 0.66
C ARG A 100 -5.61 25.34 -0.71
N LEU A 101 -6.04 26.55 -1.11
CA LEU A 101 -6.54 26.78 -2.45
C LEU A 101 -5.47 26.51 -3.51
N ARG A 102 -4.21 26.92 -3.27
CA ARG A 102 -3.09 26.60 -4.18
C ARG A 102 -2.86 25.09 -4.32
N PHE A 103 -2.99 24.34 -3.22
CA PHE A 103 -2.85 22.88 -3.27
C PHE A 103 -3.98 22.25 -4.08
N ASN A 104 -5.21 22.73 -3.91
CA ASN A 104 -6.34 22.27 -4.70
C ASN A 104 -6.13 22.55 -6.20
N ILE A 105 -5.74 23.77 -6.57
CA ILE A 105 -5.43 24.13 -7.97
C ILE A 105 -4.31 23.25 -8.55
N ALA A 106 -3.23 23.00 -7.80
CA ALA A 106 -2.14 22.15 -8.26
C ALA A 106 -2.54 20.67 -8.40
N ALA A 107 -3.40 20.18 -7.49
CA ALA A 107 -3.97 18.85 -7.54
C ALA A 107 -4.90 18.68 -8.76
N ASP A 108 -5.71 19.70 -9.05
CA ASP A 108 -6.57 19.75 -10.22
C ASP A 108 -5.75 19.78 -11.51
N PHE A 109 -4.64 20.51 -11.54
CA PHE A 109 -3.72 20.49 -12.68
C PHE A 109 -3.18 19.09 -12.96
N GLU A 110 -2.75 18.35 -11.92
CA GLU A 110 -2.27 16.96 -12.03
C GLU A 110 -3.38 15.96 -12.48
N ILE A 111 -4.66 16.29 -12.26
CA ILE A 111 -5.79 15.43 -12.62
C ILE A 111 -6.32 15.78 -14.01
N ASN A 112 -6.62 17.05 -14.23
CA ASN A 112 -7.36 17.55 -15.40
C ASN A 112 -6.54 17.44 -16.69
N ASP A 113 -5.21 17.36 -16.61
CA ASP A 113 -4.38 17.09 -17.78
C ASP A 113 -4.40 15.62 -18.25
N ASP A 114 -4.96 14.72 -17.45
CA ASP A 114 -4.89 13.26 -17.64
C ASP A 114 -6.27 12.61 -17.86
N ILE A 115 -7.34 13.12 -17.24
CA ILE A 115 -8.60 12.37 -17.12
C ILE A 115 -9.55 12.50 -18.31
N TYR A 116 -9.49 13.58 -19.09
CA TYR A 116 -10.44 13.87 -20.16
C TYR A 116 -10.09 13.19 -21.50
N GLY A 117 -11.05 13.14 -22.42
CA GLY A 117 -10.95 12.37 -23.66
C GLY A 117 -11.39 10.92 -23.50
N GLU A 118 -11.39 10.15 -24.59
CA GLU A 118 -11.79 8.73 -24.60
C GLU A 118 -13.12 8.45 -23.86
N GLY A 119 -14.16 9.23 -24.17
CA GLY A 119 -15.49 9.06 -23.58
C GLY A 119 -15.82 9.95 -22.37
N LEU A 120 -14.90 10.83 -21.97
CA LEU A 120 -15.15 11.92 -21.01
C LEU A 120 -14.96 13.28 -21.70
N PRO A 121 -15.97 14.16 -21.71
CA PRO A 121 -15.88 15.48 -22.32
C PRO A 121 -14.94 16.40 -21.54
N TRP A 122 -14.38 17.39 -22.22
CA TRP A 122 -13.58 18.46 -21.60
C TRP A 122 -14.50 19.57 -21.07
N PRO A 123 -14.56 19.82 -19.75
CA PRO A 123 -15.37 20.90 -19.22
C PRO A 123 -14.72 22.26 -19.52
N ALA A 124 -15.53 23.24 -19.93
CA ALA A 124 -15.05 24.56 -20.32
C ALA A 124 -14.32 25.31 -19.18
N GLY A 125 -14.59 24.95 -17.92
CA GLY A 125 -14.01 25.56 -16.72
C GLY A 125 -12.94 24.72 -16.02
N ALA A 126 -12.42 23.65 -16.63
CA ALA A 126 -11.40 22.82 -16.01
C ALA A 126 -10.14 23.64 -15.71
N ALA A 127 -9.63 23.56 -14.47
CA ALA A 127 -8.35 24.15 -14.11
C ALA A 127 -7.21 23.37 -14.81
N MET A 128 -6.45 24.05 -15.68
CA MET A 128 -5.41 23.43 -16.51
C MET A 128 -4.06 24.13 -16.37
N PRO A 129 -2.93 23.39 -16.44
CA PRO A 129 -1.57 23.97 -16.43
C PRO A 129 -1.36 25.08 -17.49
N SER A 130 -2.03 24.95 -18.64
CA SER A 130 -1.96 25.93 -19.74
C SER A 130 -2.42 27.33 -19.36
N MET A 131 -3.23 27.49 -18.31
CA MET A 131 -3.63 28.80 -17.77
C MET A 131 -2.43 29.65 -17.32
N LEU A 132 -1.31 29.00 -16.98
CA LEU A 132 -0.05 29.64 -16.62
C LEU A 132 1.09 29.35 -17.60
N GLY A 133 0.79 28.76 -18.76
CA GLY A 133 1.81 28.32 -19.72
C GLY A 133 2.72 27.21 -19.18
N LEU A 134 2.27 26.44 -18.18
CA LEU A 134 3.03 25.34 -17.59
C LEU A 134 2.86 24.06 -18.43
N PRO A 135 3.85 23.15 -18.42
CA PRO A 135 3.72 21.86 -19.09
C PRO A 135 2.71 20.97 -18.35
N ASN A 136 2.07 20.06 -19.09
CA ASN A 136 1.30 18.93 -18.54
C ASN A 136 2.25 17.85 -17.97
N ASP A 137 1.67 16.82 -17.36
CA ASP A 137 2.32 15.60 -16.82
C ASP A 137 3.22 15.83 -15.59
N LEU A 138 3.06 16.94 -14.87
CA LEU A 138 3.75 17.18 -13.60
C LEU A 138 2.90 16.75 -12.39
N LEU A 139 3.57 16.45 -11.30
CA LEU A 139 2.94 16.22 -10.00
C LEU A 139 2.54 17.54 -9.34
N MET A 140 1.54 17.49 -8.47
CA MET A 140 1.06 18.60 -7.64
C MET A 140 2.22 19.37 -6.97
N GLU A 141 3.18 18.67 -6.34
CA GLU A 141 4.31 19.32 -5.67
C GLU A 141 5.30 19.97 -6.65
N GLU A 142 5.36 19.48 -7.89
CA GLU A 142 6.16 20.13 -8.95
C GLU A 142 5.45 21.41 -9.42
N TYR A 143 4.14 21.40 -9.61
CA TYR A 143 3.35 22.61 -9.88
C TYR A 143 3.50 23.64 -8.75
N LEU A 144 3.39 23.21 -7.49
CA LEU A 144 3.52 24.09 -6.32
C LEU A 144 4.90 24.75 -6.20
N ARG A 145 5.97 24.06 -6.63
CA ARG A 145 7.34 24.61 -6.64
C ARG A 145 7.65 25.45 -7.89
N SER A 146 7.05 25.13 -9.02
CA SER A 146 7.41 25.73 -10.32
C SER A 146 6.78 27.09 -10.57
N ALA A 147 5.62 27.38 -9.98
CA ALA A 147 4.90 28.62 -10.26
C ALA A 147 4.17 29.20 -9.05
N SER A 148 4.04 30.53 -9.04
CA SER A 148 3.11 31.22 -8.14
C SER A 148 1.69 31.05 -8.66
N LEU A 149 0.90 30.23 -7.98
CA LEU A 149 -0.52 30.02 -8.28
C LEU A 149 -1.42 31.12 -7.71
N THR A 150 -0.85 32.11 -7.00
CA THR A 150 -1.61 33.19 -6.35
C THR A 150 -2.42 34.04 -7.32
N GLY A 151 -1.93 34.21 -8.57
CA GLY A 151 -2.66 34.95 -9.60
C GLY A 151 -3.98 34.27 -10.01
N LEU A 152 -3.97 32.93 -10.10
CA LEU A 152 -5.17 32.13 -10.38
C LEU A 152 -6.08 31.97 -9.17
N ALA A 153 -5.52 32.04 -7.95
CA ALA A 153 -6.28 31.85 -6.73
C ALA A 153 -7.48 32.81 -6.63
N VAL A 154 -7.40 34.01 -7.22
CA VAL A 154 -8.52 34.97 -7.25
C VAL A 154 -9.64 34.49 -8.20
N GLU A 155 -9.28 34.07 -9.42
CA GLU A 155 -10.23 33.64 -10.45
C GLU A 155 -10.83 32.25 -10.17
N LEU A 156 -10.10 31.41 -9.44
CA LEU A 156 -10.49 30.04 -9.07
C LEU A 156 -10.91 29.92 -7.60
N THR A 157 -11.27 31.03 -6.94
CA THR A 157 -11.77 31.02 -5.54
C THR A 157 -13.02 30.16 -5.35
N TRP A 158 -13.76 29.89 -6.42
CA TRP A 158 -14.95 29.04 -6.42
C TRP A 158 -14.64 27.53 -6.38
N LEU A 159 -13.39 27.14 -6.63
CA LEU A 159 -12.94 25.75 -6.69
C LEU A 159 -12.87 25.16 -5.27
N ASP A 160 -13.64 24.11 -5.03
CA ASP A 160 -13.64 23.41 -3.75
C ASP A 160 -13.96 21.91 -3.90
N CYS A 161 -12.92 21.11 -4.10
CA CYS A 161 -12.98 19.64 -4.16
C CYS A 161 -12.98 18.96 -2.77
N GLY A 162 -13.09 19.73 -1.68
CA GLY A 162 -13.16 19.22 -0.31
C GLY A 162 -11.80 18.84 0.33
N SER A 163 -11.86 18.36 1.58
CA SER A 163 -10.66 18.02 2.36
C SER A 163 -9.86 16.85 1.81
N GLY A 164 -10.48 16.00 0.99
CA GLY A 164 -9.80 14.90 0.28
C GLY A 164 -8.81 15.41 -0.78
N ALA A 165 -9.01 16.64 -1.27
CA ALA A 165 -8.14 17.32 -2.20
C ALA A 165 -7.04 18.14 -1.51
N ASP A 166 -7.40 19.00 -0.54
CA ASP A 166 -6.48 20.01 0.02
C ASP A 166 -6.10 19.84 1.50
N GLY A 167 -6.70 18.85 2.19
CA GLY A 167 -6.46 18.55 3.60
C GLY A 167 -7.14 19.48 4.60
N ARG A 168 -8.03 20.40 4.15
CA ARG A 168 -8.76 21.31 5.04
C ARG A 168 -10.22 20.90 5.17
N ASP A 169 -10.65 20.65 6.40
CA ASP A 169 -12.05 20.29 6.68
C ASP A 169 -13.03 21.41 6.29
N ARG A 170 -14.21 21.00 5.82
CA ARG A 170 -15.31 21.90 5.46
C ARG A 170 -16.51 21.71 6.40
N PRO A 171 -17.34 22.76 6.63
CA PRO A 171 -18.50 22.65 7.51
C PRO A 171 -19.55 21.60 7.09
N TRP A 172 -19.58 21.24 5.80
CA TRP A 172 -20.47 20.21 5.25
C TRP A 172 -19.93 18.79 5.36
N GLU A 173 -18.67 18.62 5.78
CA GLU A 173 -18.07 17.31 5.95
C GLU A 173 -18.44 16.73 7.31
N LEU A 174 -18.81 15.44 7.35
CA LEU A 174 -19.20 14.80 8.62
C LEU A 174 -17.99 14.53 9.55
N GLY A 175 -16.76 14.77 9.09
CA GLY A 175 -15.53 14.60 9.88
C GLY A 175 -15.21 13.15 10.24
N PRO A 176 -14.17 12.88 11.06
CA PRO A 176 -13.70 11.52 11.38
C PRO A 176 -14.74 10.62 12.04
N GLU A 177 -15.61 11.18 12.86
CA GLU A 177 -16.67 10.46 13.59
C GLU A 177 -17.96 10.30 12.77
N GLY A 178 -17.95 10.78 11.53
CA GLY A 178 -19.05 10.65 10.59
C GLY A 178 -19.26 9.20 10.14
N ALA A 179 -20.53 8.84 9.92
CA ALA A 179 -20.89 7.54 9.38
C ALA A 179 -20.27 7.31 7.99
N ASP A 180 -20.14 6.04 7.61
CA ASP A 180 -19.80 5.58 6.26
C ASP A 180 -18.45 6.06 5.69
N GLY A 181 -17.57 6.59 6.53
CA GLY A 181 -16.17 6.84 6.19
C GLY A 181 -15.35 5.55 6.12
N LEU A 182 -14.43 5.46 5.16
CA LEU A 182 -13.50 4.33 5.08
C LEU A 182 -12.39 4.47 6.12
N SER A 183 -12.08 3.36 6.80
CA SER A 183 -10.89 3.24 7.64
C SER A 183 -9.61 3.43 6.82
N LYS A 184 -8.49 3.70 7.48
CA LYS A 184 -7.21 3.86 6.77
C LYS A 184 -6.82 2.60 5.99
N GLN A 185 -7.01 1.43 6.59
CA GLN A 185 -6.72 0.14 5.99
C GLN A 185 -7.61 -0.14 4.78
N GLN A 186 -8.89 0.24 4.84
CA GLN A 186 -9.82 0.11 3.71
C GLN A 186 -9.40 1.03 2.55
N ARG A 187 -9.00 2.28 2.82
CA ARG A 187 -8.50 3.22 1.80
C ARG A 187 -7.26 2.67 1.10
N ASP A 188 -6.31 2.14 1.86
CA ASP A 188 -5.09 1.55 1.31
C ASP A 188 -5.37 0.28 0.51
N ALA A 189 -6.31 -0.56 0.96
CA ALA A 189 -6.75 -1.73 0.21
C ALA A 189 -7.43 -1.35 -1.13
N VAL A 190 -8.19 -0.25 -1.19
CA VAL A 190 -8.76 0.24 -2.44
C VAL A 190 -7.66 0.72 -3.39
N ARG A 191 -6.76 1.59 -2.93
CA ARG A 191 -5.62 2.07 -3.71
C ARG A 191 -4.77 0.90 -4.24
N PHE A 192 -4.49 -0.09 -3.39
CA PHE A 192 -3.73 -1.28 -3.74
C PHE A 192 -4.42 -2.07 -4.85
N ARG A 193 -5.73 -2.32 -4.73
CA ARG A 193 -6.50 -3.04 -5.75
C ARG A 193 -6.50 -2.31 -7.09
N VAL A 194 -6.63 -0.99 -7.09
CA VAL A 194 -6.55 -0.17 -8.32
C VAL A 194 -5.15 -0.25 -8.94
N ALA A 195 -4.10 -0.06 -8.14
CA ALA A 195 -2.71 -0.15 -8.61
C ALA A 195 -2.41 -1.54 -9.23
N GLU A 196 -2.75 -2.63 -8.54
CA GLU A 196 -2.61 -3.99 -9.09
C GLU A 196 -3.47 -4.24 -10.32
N GLY A 197 -4.67 -3.64 -10.38
CA GLY A 197 -5.55 -3.68 -11.55
C GLY A 197 -4.86 -3.08 -12.78
N ILE A 198 -4.34 -1.86 -12.63
CA ILE A 198 -3.58 -1.16 -13.68
C ILE A 198 -2.33 -1.97 -14.09
N LYS A 199 -1.55 -2.48 -13.14
CA LYS A 199 -0.33 -3.27 -13.46
C LYS A 199 -0.64 -4.55 -14.23
N ARG A 200 -1.71 -5.27 -13.86
CA ARG A 200 -2.05 -6.57 -14.47
C ARG A 200 -2.76 -6.41 -15.81
N ARG A 201 -3.64 -5.42 -15.91
CA ARG A 201 -4.50 -5.17 -17.07
C ARG A 201 -4.65 -3.67 -17.27
N PRO A 202 -3.61 -2.99 -17.80
CA PRO A 202 -3.61 -1.53 -17.89
C PRO A 202 -4.72 -1.00 -18.79
N GLY A 203 -5.16 -1.76 -19.80
CA GLY A 203 -6.20 -1.30 -20.72
C GLY A 203 -5.82 0.04 -21.35
N ASN A 204 -6.72 1.01 -21.28
CA ASN A 204 -6.51 2.39 -21.70
C ASN A 204 -6.01 3.32 -20.58
N ALA A 205 -5.50 2.79 -19.46
CA ALA A 205 -4.90 3.62 -18.42
C ALA A 205 -3.76 4.46 -19.01
N SER A 206 -3.77 5.75 -18.71
CA SER A 206 -2.80 6.73 -19.18
C SER A 206 -1.38 6.44 -18.66
N ARG A 207 -0.39 7.15 -19.21
CA ARG A 207 0.99 7.07 -18.71
C ARG A 207 1.09 7.53 -17.25
N SER A 208 0.34 8.57 -16.87
CA SER A 208 0.27 9.10 -15.51
C SER A 208 -0.24 8.02 -14.54
N TRP A 209 -1.36 7.36 -14.86
CA TRP A 209 -1.91 6.26 -14.05
C TRP A 209 -1.00 5.04 -13.96
N ARG A 210 -0.28 4.70 -15.03
CA ARG A 210 0.70 3.59 -15.00
C ARG A 210 1.88 3.91 -14.09
N ARG A 211 2.39 5.15 -14.15
CA ARG A 211 3.46 5.63 -13.27
C ARG A 211 3.00 5.62 -11.81
N TRP A 212 1.83 6.21 -11.55
CA TRP A 212 1.20 6.17 -10.24
C TRP A 212 1.06 4.73 -9.75
N ALA A 213 0.56 3.80 -10.55
CA ALA A 213 0.38 2.42 -10.11
C ALA A 213 1.72 1.77 -9.74
N GLU A 214 2.81 2.06 -10.48
CA GLU A 214 4.15 1.56 -10.14
C GLU A 214 4.65 2.08 -8.80
N GLU A 215 4.43 3.36 -8.52
CA GLU A 215 4.97 4.09 -7.37
C GLU A 215 4.07 4.09 -6.12
N ALA A 216 2.75 3.92 -6.29
CA ALA A 216 1.71 4.09 -5.26
C ALA A 216 1.97 3.29 -3.98
N PHE A 217 2.84 2.29 -4.07
CA PHE A 217 3.08 1.35 -2.99
C PHE A 217 4.53 0.84 -2.85
N HIS A 218 5.52 1.35 -3.59
CA HIS A 218 6.92 0.90 -3.38
C HIS A 218 8.01 1.89 -3.82
N PRO A 219 9.06 2.06 -3.00
CA PRO A 219 10.43 1.85 -3.45
C PRO A 219 10.70 0.33 -3.60
N PRO A 220 11.40 -0.15 -4.66
CA PRO A 220 11.62 -1.58 -4.88
C PRO A 220 12.45 -2.21 -3.75
N GLN A 221 11.81 -3.03 -2.91
CA GLN A 221 12.49 -3.74 -1.82
C GLN A 221 13.07 -5.10 -2.29
N PRO A 222 14.31 -5.47 -1.90
CA PRO A 222 15.01 -6.65 -2.41
C PRO A 222 14.53 -7.99 -1.81
N TRP A 223 13.52 -8.02 -0.94
CA TRP A 223 13.06 -9.25 -0.29
C TRP A 223 12.44 -10.26 -1.27
N ARG A 224 12.04 -9.88 -2.50
CA ARG A 224 11.70 -10.85 -3.57
C ARG A 224 12.81 -11.88 -3.79
N GLN A 225 14.07 -11.46 -3.63
CA GLN A 225 15.24 -12.35 -3.72
C GLN A 225 15.38 -13.21 -2.46
N LEU A 226 15.13 -12.64 -1.27
CA LEU A 226 15.18 -13.34 0.02
C LEU A 226 14.05 -14.37 0.17
N LEU A 227 12.81 -14.01 -0.17
CA LEU A 227 11.67 -14.93 -0.22
C LEU A 227 11.90 -15.97 -1.31
N GLY A 228 12.38 -15.59 -2.49
CA GLY A 228 12.73 -16.56 -3.53
C GLY A 228 13.75 -17.59 -3.04
N ALA A 229 14.77 -17.16 -2.29
CA ALA A 229 15.76 -18.05 -1.69
C ALA A 229 15.15 -18.92 -0.58
N ALA A 230 14.31 -18.35 0.30
CA ALA A 230 13.62 -19.07 1.36
C ALA A 230 12.63 -20.10 0.80
N VAL A 231 11.88 -19.76 -0.24
CA VAL A 231 10.94 -20.63 -0.96
C VAL A 231 11.69 -21.73 -1.71
N ARG A 232 12.80 -21.43 -2.39
CA ARG A 232 13.65 -22.45 -3.04
C ARG A 232 14.31 -23.39 -2.03
N SER A 233 14.72 -22.86 -0.88
CA SER A 233 15.31 -23.63 0.22
C SER A 233 14.26 -24.49 0.94
N ALA A 234 13.04 -23.97 1.14
CA ALA A 234 11.91 -24.73 1.69
C ALA A 234 11.44 -25.83 0.72
N ALA A 235 11.36 -25.53 -0.58
CA ALA A 235 11.04 -26.49 -1.63
C ALA A 235 12.19 -27.46 -1.98
N GLY A 236 13.35 -27.32 -1.32
CA GLY A 236 14.52 -28.20 -1.46
C GLY A 236 14.95 -28.86 -0.14
N ALA A 237 14.16 -28.71 0.94
CA ALA A 237 14.43 -29.35 2.22
C ALA A 237 14.15 -30.87 2.14
N PRO A 238 14.88 -31.73 2.87
CA PRO A 238 14.63 -33.17 2.88
C PRO A 238 13.17 -33.48 3.22
N GLY A 239 12.47 -34.24 2.37
CA GLY A 239 11.05 -34.56 2.50
C GLY A 239 10.08 -33.57 1.82
N ALA A 240 10.52 -32.37 1.44
CA ALA A 240 9.72 -31.38 0.69
C ALA A 240 10.12 -31.40 -0.79
N GLY A 241 9.57 -32.36 -1.54
CA GLY A 241 9.89 -32.56 -2.96
C GLY A 241 9.95 -34.01 -3.39
N ASP A 242 9.99 -34.94 -2.43
CA ASP A 242 10.10 -36.39 -2.66
C ASP A 242 8.76 -37.06 -2.97
N ASP A 243 7.75 -36.29 -3.41
CA ASP A 243 6.47 -36.82 -3.85
C ASP A 243 6.62 -37.48 -5.23
N HIS A 244 7.22 -38.66 -5.18
CA HIS A 244 7.34 -39.60 -6.28
C HIS A 244 5.94 -40.11 -6.66
N SER A 245 5.47 -39.72 -7.84
CA SER A 245 4.16 -40.08 -8.36
C SER A 245 4.27 -41.04 -9.53
N TYR A 246 3.58 -42.17 -9.46
CA TYR A 246 3.40 -43.12 -10.55
C TYR A 246 2.25 -42.78 -11.49
N ARG A 247 1.52 -41.68 -11.23
CA ARG A 247 0.37 -41.25 -12.05
C ARG A 247 0.75 -40.89 -13.49
N ARG A 248 2.02 -40.51 -13.71
CA ARG A 248 2.64 -40.41 -15.03
C ARG A 248 4.07 -40.95 -14.94
N PRO A 249 4.45 -41.98 -15.72
CA PRO A 249 5.81 -42.49 -15.71
C PRO A 249 6.83 -41.41 -16.07
N SER A 250 7.99 -41.45 -15.42
CA SER A 250 9.10 -40.57 -15.75
C SER A 250 9.53 -40.78 -17.21
N ARG A 251 9.88 -39.70 -17.93
CA ARG A 251 10.46 -39.82 -19.28
C ARG A 251 11.75 -40.65 -19.30
N ARG A 252 12.44 -40.73 -18.15
CA ARG A 252 13.63 -41.56 -17.96
C ARG A 252 13.34 -43.06 -17.92
N SER A 253 12.08 -43.48 -17.79
CA SER A 253 11.70 -44.90 -17.91
C SER A 253 12.03 -45.48 -19.30
N ALA A 254 12.15 -44.64 -20.33
CA ALA A 254 12.61 -45.10 -21.65
C ALA A 254 14.06 -45.64 -21.63
N ALA A 255 14.89 -45.20 -20.67
CA ALA A 255 16.27 -45.64 -20.53
C ALA A 255 16.43 -46.92 -19.67
N VAL A 256 15.35 -47.37 -19.01
CA VAL A 256 15.36 -48.56 -18.14
C VAL A 256 14.12 -49.43 -18.46
N PRO A 257 14.19 -50.24 -19.53
CA PRO A 257 13.08 -51.11 -19.93
C PRO A 257 12.66 -52.07 -18.80
N GLY A 258 11.36 -52.23 -18.58
CA GLY A 258 10.81 -53.11 -17.54
C GLY A 258 10.68 -52.49 -16.14
N VAL A 259 11.15 -51.24 -15.93
CA VAL A 259 11.04 -50.55 -14.64
C VAL A 259 10.20 -49.27 -14.76
N LEU A 260 9.07 -49.23 -14.06
CA LEU A 260 8.26 -48.01 -13.89
C LEU A 260 8.95 -47.08 -12.89
N LEU A 261 9.50 -45.98 -13.38
CA LEU A 261 10.14 -44.98 -12.53
C LEU A 261 9.14 -43.88 -12.17
N PRO A 262 9.04 -43.51 -10.88
CA PRO A 262 8.15 -42.43 -10.47
C PRO A 262 8.60 -41.08 -11.05
N SER A 263 7.63 -40.21 -11.32
CA SER A 263 7.87 -38.81 -11.67
C SER A 263 7.96 -37.95 -10.41
N LEU A 264 8.94 -37.03 -10.36
CA LEU A 264 9.06 -36.07 -9.27
C LEU A 264 7.97 -34.99 -9.43
N ARG A 265 7.07 -34.86 -8.45
CA ARG A 265 6.07 -33.79 -8.42
C ARG A 265 6.49 -32.73 -7.41
N ARG A 266 6.85 -31.53 -7.88
CA ARG A 266 7.05 -30.38 -6.99
C ARG A 266 5.69 -29.80 -6.59
N LYS A 267 5.36 -29.84 -5.31
CA LYS A 267 4.23 -29.07 -4.76
C LYS A 267 4.73 -27.66 -4.41
N PRO A 268 4.00 -26.60 -4.80
CA PRO A 268 4.30 -25.24 -4.32
C PRO A 268 4.12 -25.17 -2.79
N PRO A 269 5.00 -24.44 -2.07
CA PRO A 269 4.94 -24.39 -0.61
C PRO A 269 3.74 -23.60 -0.10
N ARG A 270 3.22 -24.01 1.06
CA ARG A 270 2.22 -23.29 1.84
C ARG A 270 2.91 -22.21 2.66
N VAL A 271 2.48 -20.96 2.50
CA VAL A 271 3.05 -19.80 3.17
C VAL A 271 2.03 -19.19 4.12
N CYS A 272 2.43 -18.99 5.37
CA CYS A 272 1.63 -18.21 6.31
C CYS A 272 2.33 -16.88 6.58
N VAL A 273 1.65 -15.77 6.32
CA VAL A 273 2.14 -14.41 6.58
C VAL A 273 1.54 -13.89 7.87
N VAL A 274 2.38 -13.50 8.82
CA VAL A 274 2.01 -12.80 10.04
C VAL A 274 2.33 -11.33 9.84
N ILE A 275 1.32 -10.47 9.93
CA ILE A 275 1.45 -9.02 9.79
C ILE A 275 1.29 -8.41 11.18
N ASP A 276 2.31 -7.69 11.62
CA ASP A 276 2.25 -6.85 12.81
C ASP A 276 1.30 -5.68 12.55
N THR A 277 0.27 -5.57 13.40
CA THR A 277 -0.74 -4.50 13.37
C THR A 277 -0.73 -3.68 14.65
N SER A 278 0.37 -3.67 15.37
CA SER A 278 0.54 -2.90 16.59
C SER A 278 0.58 -1.39 16.37
N GLY A 279 0.40 -0.62 17.45
CA GLY A 279 0.38 0.83 17.39
C GLY A 279 1.69 1.51 16.94
N SER A 280 2.83 0.78 16.92
CA SER A 280 4.09 1.31 16.37
C SER A 280 4.21 1.15 14.86
N VAL A 281 3.37 0.31 14.25
CA VAL A 281 3.32 0.10 12.81
C VAL A 281 2.49 1.23 12.19
N SER A 282 3.14 2.02 11.35
CA SER A 282 2.48 3.06 10.57
C SER A 282 1.69 2.47 9.42
N ASP A 283 0.72 3.21 8.92
CA ASP A 283 -0.09 2.72 7.81
C ASP A 283 0.68 2.59 6.50
N ALA A 284 1.77 3.35 6.32
CA ALA A 284 2.68 3.14 5.19
C ALA A 284 3.37 1.77 5.27
N GLU A 285 3.72 1.34 6.48
CA GLU A 285 4.30 0.02 6.75
C GLU A 285 3.26 -1.09 6.57
N LEU A 286 2.01 -0.86 6.98
CA LEU A 286 0.90 -1.79 6.75
C LEU A 286 0.55 -1.93 5.26
N GLY A 287 0.50 -0.81 4.53
CA GLY A 287 0.35 -0.78 3.08
C GLY A 287 1.46 -1.56 2.38
N SER A 288 2.71 -1.36 2.80
CA SER A 288 3.87 -2.15 2.34
C SER A 288 3.65 -3.65 2.58
N ALA A 289 3.20 -4.04 3.78
CA ALA A 289 2.97 -5.43 4.13
C ALA A 289 1.94 -6.13 3.23
N LEU A 290 0.87 -5.43 2.84
CA LEU A 290 -0.13 -5.96 1.92
C LEU A 290 0.44 -6.28 0.53
N LEU A 291 1.39 -5.49 0.03
CA LEU A 291 2.01 -5.84 -1.24
C LEU A 291 3.00 -6.99 -1.11
N GLU A 292 3.66 -7.11 0.03
CA GLU A 292 4.52 -8.26 0.27
C GLU A 292 3.70 -9.54 0.24
N VAL A 293 2.49 -9.55 0.85
CA VAL A 293 1.54 -10.66 0.72
C VAL A 293 1.20 -10.95 -0.75
N ALA A 294 0.92 -9.92 -1.55
CA ALA A 294 0.58 -10.11 -2.96
C ALA A 294 1.75 -10.61 -3.81
N ALA A 295 2.97 -10.13 -3.53
CA ALA A 295 4.18 -10.61 -4.17
C ALA A 295 4.53 -12.04 -3.74
N ILE A 296 4.31 -12.42 -2.48
CA ILE A 296 4.40 -13.80 -1.98
C ILE A 296 3.43 -14.69 -2.76
N SER A 297 2.17 -14.26 -2.90
CA SER A 297 1.15 -15.00 -3.66
C SER A 297 1.57 -15.25 -5.11
N ARG A 298 2.16 -14.26 -5.78
CA ARG A 298 2.73 -14.44 -7.13
C ARG A 298 3.91 -15.41 -7.15
N ALA A 299 4.81 -15.31 -6.17
CA ALA A 299 5.99 -16.16 -6.08
C ALA A 299 5.65 -17.65 -5.87
N VAL A 300 4.53 -17.96 -5.21
CA VAL A 300 4.02 -19.33 -5.05
C VAL A 300 3.13 -19.81 -6.20
N GLY A 301 3.22 -19.16 -7.37
CA GLY A 301 2.49 -19.56 -8.58
C GLY A 301 1.08 -18.99 -8.70
N GLY A 302 0.77 -17.91 -7.98
CA GLY A 302 -0.52 -17.20 -8.07
C GLY A 302 -1.70 -17.91 -7.39
N ARG A 303 -1.44 -19.03 -6.71
CA ARG A 303 -2.45 -19.83 -5.99
C ARG A 303 -2.74 -19.24 -4.62
N ARG A 304 -3.86 -18.51 -4.52
CA ARG A 304 -4.29 -17.83 -3.28
C ARG A 304 -4.63 -18.79 -2.13
N ASP A 305 -4.95 -20.05 -2.43
CA ASP A 305 -5.24 -21.08 -1.42
C ASP A 305 -4.00 -21.56 -0.65
N LEU A 306 -2.81 -21.25 -1.16
CA LEU A 306 -1.52 -21.62 -0.55
C LEU A 306 -0.96 -20.54 0.37
N VAL A 307 -1.60 -19.37 0.42
CA VAL A 307 -1.19 -18.25 1.27
C VAL A 307 -2.27 -17.99 2.30
N SER A 308 -1.91 -17.98 3.58
CA SER A 308 -2.76 -17.51 4.68
C SER A 308 -2.18 -16.27 5.33
N VAL A 309 -3.03 -15.37 5.81
CA VAL A 309 -2.63 -14.13 6.48
C VAL A 309 -3.18 -14.12 7.91
N ILE A 310 -2.37 -13.66 8.85
CA ILE A 310 -2.70 -13.45 10.27
C ILE A 310 -2.32 -12.02 10.62
N SER A 311 -3.25 -11.19 11.05
CA SER A 311 -2.95 -9.94 11.76
C SER A 311 -2.55 -10.25 13.20
N CYS A 312 -1.56 -9.54 13.73
CA CYS A 312 -1.06 -9.77 15.08
C CYS A 312 -0.74 -8.44 15.75
N ASP A 313 -1.48 -8.12 16.81
CA ASP A 313 -1.18 -7.04 17.75
C ASP A 313 -0.87 -7.67 19.13
N ALA A 314 -1.61 -7.29 20.18
CA ALA A 314 -1.51 -7.91 21.50
C ALA A 314 -2.08 -9.35 21.49
N ALA A 315 -2.94 -9.66 20.52
CA ALA A 315 -3.41 -10.99 20.23
C ALA A 315 -3.26 -11.31 18.73
N ALA A 316 -3.13 -12.59 18.41
CA ALA A 316 -3.14 -13.03 17.02
C ALA A 316 -4.57 -13.24 16.53
N GLY A 317 -4.90 -12.64 15.39
CA GLY A 317 -6.14 -12.88 14.66
C GLY A 317 -6.27 -14.31 14.14
N VAL A 318 -7.42 -14.63 13.56
CA VAL A 318 -7.65 -15.91 12.90
C VAL A 318 -6.84 -15.97 11.60
N ALA A 319 -6.19 -17.10 11.32
CA ALA A 319 -5.54 -17.29 10.03
C ALA A 319 -6.60 -17.40 8.92
N VAL A 320 -6.61 -16.43 8.01
CA VAL A 320 -7.57 -16.39 6.89
C VAL A 320 -6.82 -16.72 5.59
N PRO A 321 -7.31 -17.68 4.77
CA PRO A 321 -6.77 -17.90 3.44
C PRO A 321 -6.86 -16.63 2.59
N LEU A 322 -5.86 -16.34 1.76
CA LEU A 322 -5.82 -15.11 0.96
C LEU A 322 -7.02 -15.00 -0.02
N CYS A 323 -7.59 -16.12 -0.45
CA CYS A 323 -8.82 -16.13 -1.25
C CYS A 323 -10.09 -15.72 -0.49
N ARG A 324 -10.02 -15.58 0.84
CA ARG A 324 -11.10 -15.13 1.73
C ARG A 324 -10.72 -13.89 2.53
N ALA A 325 -9.55 -13.31 2.26
CA ALA A 325 -9.01 -12.15 2.99
C ALA A 325 -9.58 -10.81 2.48
N GLU A 326 -10.65 -10.86 1.67
CA GLU A 326 -11.33 -9.68 1.11
C GLU A 326 -12.00 -8.83 2.21
N ASP A 327 -12.27 -9.46 3.37
CA ASP A 327 -12.83 -8.86 4.58
C ASP A 327 -11.86 -8.91 5.78
N LEU A 328 -10.55 -8.91 5.55
CA LEU A 328 -9.59 -8.95 6.65
C LEU A 328 -9.62 -7.61 7.41
N GLU A 329 -10.42 -7.56 8.47
CA GLU A 329 -10.37 -6.47 9.45
C GLU A 329 -9.00 -6.50 10.14
N LEU A 330 -8.11 -5.63 9.68
CA LEU A 330 -6.84 -5.32 10.34
C LEU A 330 -7.14 -4.42 11.54
N LEU A 331 -7.81 -4.98 12.55
CA LEU A 331 -7.99 -4.34 13.86
C LEU A 331 -6.63 -4.37 14.58
N GLY A 332 -6.19 -3.21 15.06
CA GLY A 332 -4.89 -3.07 15.71
C GLY A 332 -4.68 -1.68 16.32
N GLY A 333 -3.84 -1.61 17.36
CA GLY A 333 -3.55 -0.39 18.12
C GLY A 333 -2.95 -0.64 19.52
N GLY A 334 -2.88 -1.89 19.98
CA GLY A 334 -2.19 -2.29 21.21
C GLY A 334 -0.68 -2.53 21.03
N GLY A 335 -0.02 -3.06 22.07
CA GLY A 335 1.36 -3.59 21.95
C GLY A 335 1.42 -4.87 21.12
N THR A 336 2.61 -5.30 20.68
CA THR A 336 2.77 -6.50 19.82
C THR A 336 3.23 -7.73 20.59
N ASP A 337 2.61 -8.89 20.37
CA ASP A 337 3.17 -10.19 20.77
C ASP A 337 3.21 -11.18 19.59
N LEU A 338 4.29 -11.15 18.80
CA LEU A 338 4.48 -12.10 17.71
C LEU A 338 4.59 -13.56 18.18
N ARG A 339 4.81 -13.86 19.47
CA ARG A 339 4.72 -15.25 19.95
C ARG A 339 3.34 -15.83 19.66
N ALA A 340 2.28 -15.06 19.92
CA ALA A 340 0.91 -15.46 19.61
C ALA A 340 0.71 -15.65 18.09
N GLY A 341 1.25 -14.73 17.28
CA GLY A 341 1.19 -14.78 15.82
C GLY A 341 1.85 -16.05 15.26
N PHE A 342 3.04 -16.39 15.76
CA PHE A 342 3.76 -17.61 15.37
C PHE A 342 3.05 -18.88 15.84
N THR A 343 2.54 -18.91 17.08
CA THR A 343 1.74 -20.04 17.57
C THR A 343 0.54 -20.30 16.67
N ARG A 344 -0.17 -19.25 16.26
CA ARG A 344 -1.32 -19.36 15.36
C ARG A 344 -0.91 -19.75 13.95
N ALA A 345 0.17 -19.19 13.42
CA ALA A 345 0.71 -19.53 12.11
C ALA A 345 1.04 -21.02 12.01
N LEU A 346 1.68 -21.59 13.03
CA LEU A 346 2.09 -23.00 13.04
C LEU A 346 0.93 -23.99 13.05
N GLN A 347 -0.26 -23.59 13.52
CA GLN A 347 -1.46 -24.43 13.45
C GLN A 347 -1.91 -24.66 12.00
N THR A 348 -1.55 -23.77 11.07
CA THR A 348 -1.82 -23.94 9.63
C THR A 348 -0.87 -24.93 8.94
N ARG A 349 0.15 -25.42 9.66
CA ARG A 349 1.25 -26.27 9.15
C ARG A 349 1.89 -25.69 7.88
N PRO A 350 2.43 -24.46 7.94
CA PRO A 350 3.06 -23.83 6.79
C PRO A 350 4.45 -24.42 6.53
N ASP A 351 4.87 -24.41 5.27
CA ASP A 351 6.26 -24.72 4.88
C ASP A 351 7.17 -23.50 5.16
N VAL A 352 6.61 -22.30 5.03
CA VAL A 352 7.28 -21.02 5.30
C VAL A 352 6.37 -20.10 6.10
N VAL A 353 6.89 -19.53 7.19
CA VAL A 353 6.29 -18.39 7.89
C VAL A 353 7.03 -17.12 7.49
N VAL A 354 6.28 -16.09 7.13
CA VAL A 354 6.81 -14.74 6.89
C VAL A 354 6.23 -13.80 7.94
N ALA A 355 7.06 -13.18 8.77
CA ALA A 355 6.64 -12.15 9.72
C ALA A 355 7.01 -10.77 9.19
N LEU A 356 6.05 -9.85 9.11
CA LEU A 356 6.24 -8.46 8.69
C LEU A 356 6.00 -7.56 9.90
N THR A 357 7.03 -6.88 10.38
CA THR A 357 7.02 -6.16 11.67
C THR A 357 8.07 -5.05 11.69
N ASP A 358 7.95 -4.11 12.63
CA ASP A 358 9.01 -3.15 12.94
C ASP A 358 10.11 -3.72 13.86
N GLY A 359 9.90 -4.95 14.37
CA GLY A 359 10.82 -5.68 15.24
C GLY A 359 10.63 -5.42 16.74
N GLN A 360 9.73 -4.52 17.16
CA GLN A 360 9.51 -4.15 18.56
C GLN A 360 8.50 -5.06 19.26
N THR A 361 8.82 -6.35 19.33
CA THR A 361 7.90 -7.37 19.84
C THR A 361 8.65 -8.51 20.55
N PRO A 362 8.05 -9.16 21.56
CA PRO A 362 8.54 -10.42 22.07
C PRO A 362 8.56 -11.48 20.97
N TRP A 363 9.72 -12.11 20.78
CA TRP A 363 9.91 -13.18 19.80
C TRP A 363 9.76 -14.57 20.43
N PRO A 364 9.37 -15.60 19.65
CA PRO A 364 9.47 -16.98 20.10
C PRO A 364 10.89 -17.32 20.56
N THR A 365 11.02 -17.96 21.72
CA THR A 365 12.31 -18.40 22.27
C THR A 365 12.87 -19.65 21.57
N THR A 366 12.01 -20.36 20.84
CA THR A 366 12.36 -21.55 20.06
C THR A 366 12.12 -21.28 18.59
N GLN A 367 13.06 -21.74 17.76
CA GLN A 367 12.93 -21.61 16.31
C GLN A 367 11.78 -22.50 15.82
N PRO A 368 10.82 -21.95 15.04
CA PRO A 368 9.78 -22.75 14.41
C PRO A 368 10.36 -23.85 13.52
N ALA A 369 9.69 -25.00 13.45
CA ALA A 369 10.15 -26.13 12.62
C ALA A 369 10.11 -25.82 11.11
N CYS A 370 9.25 -24.90 10.69
CA CYS A 370 9.18 -24.40 9.31
C CYS A 370 10.20 -23.29 9.06
N ARG A 371 10.50 -23.03 7.78
CA ARG A 371 11.38 -21.90 7.44
C ARG A 371 10.71 -20.60 7.88
N THR A 372 11.50 -19.71 8.47
CA THR A 372 11.01 -18.41 8.95
C THR A 372 11.75 -17.30 8.23
N VAL A 373 11.01 -16.34 7.69
CA VAL A 373 11.52 -15.11 7.09
C VAL A 373 10.95 -13.95 7.90
N VAL A 374 11.79 -13.00 8.27
CA VAL A 374 11.37 -11.76 8.94
C VAL A 374 11.64 -10.59 8.01
N GLY A 375 10.58 -9.89 7.63
CA GLY A 375 10.63 -8.60 6.95
C GLY A 375 10.51 -7.49 7.99
N LEU A 376 11.58 -6.70 8.13
CA LEU A 376 11.58 -5.54 9.00
C LEU A 376 11.17 -4.29 8.23
N PHE A 377 10.24 -3.52 8.79
CA PHE A 377 9.92 -2.21 8.26
C PHE A 377 11.10 -1.25 8.43
N PRO A 378 11.42 -0.43 7.41
CA PRO A 378 12.56 0.48 7.46
C PRO A 378 12.31 1.56 8.51
N ARG A 379 13.12 1.57 9.57
CA ARG A 379 13.17 2.66 10.53
C ARG A 379 14.31 3.62 10.16
N PRO A 380 14.11 4.95 10.23
CA PRO A 380 15.21 5.89 10.07
C PRO A 380 16.24 5.63 11.16
N THR A 381 17.46 5.27 10.75
CA THR A 381 18.59 5.20 11.68
C THR A 381 18.77 6.59 12.28
N PRO A 382 18.71 6.78 13.61
CA PRO A 382 19.05 8.07 14.18
C PRO A 382 20.47 8.43 13.72
N PRO A 383 20.75 9.70 13.36
CA PRO A 383 22.10 10.11 13.01
C PRO A 383 23.00 9.65 14.16
N GLN A 384 24.02 8.89 13.80
CA GLN A 384 24.94 8.26 14.72
C GLN A 384 25.52 9.35 15.62
N ARG A 385 24.94 9.56 16.81
CA ARG A 385 25.47 10.49 17.81
C ARG A 385 26.89 10.01 18.04
N ASN A 386 27.86 10.85 17.69
CA ASN A 386 29.30 10.62 17.83
C ASN A 386 29.58 9.80 19.08
N ARG A 387 29.79 8.48 18.91
CA ARG A 387 30.48 7.72 19.94
C ARG A 387 31.86 8.36 20.05
N PRO A 388 32.31 8.79 21.24
CA PRO A 388 33.68 9.23 21.39
C PRO A 388 34.58 8.14 20.83
N ARG A 389 35.43 8.49 19.88
CA ARG A 389 36.41 7.56 19.31
C ARG A 389 37.22 7.02 20.49
N LEU A 390 37.04 5.73 20.81
CA LEU A 390 37.98 5.00 21.64
C LEU A 390 39.30 5.03 20.86
N HIS A 391 40.18 5.95 21.25
CA HIS A 391 41.55 5.97 20.77
C HIS A 391 42.19 4.63 21.15
N PRO A 392 42.76 3.88 20.20
CA PRO A 392 43.60 2.74 20.56
C PRO A 392 44.76 3.27 21.40
N ARG A 393 44.95 2.74 22.61
CA ARG A 393 46.18 2.99 23.38
C ARG A 393 47.37 2.50 22.54
N PRO A 394 48.45 3.28 22.41
CA PRO A 394 49.65 2.80 21.73
C PRO A 394 50.27 1.64 22.52
N PRO A 395 50.82 0.61 21.84
CA PRO A 395 51.44 -0.52 22.52
C PRO A 395 52.73 -0.07 23.22
N THR A 396 52.81 -0.34 24.52
CA THR A 396 54.06 -0.26 25.30
C THR A 396 55.07 -1.26 24.77
N SER A 397 56.24 -0.77 24.42
CA SER A 397 57.42 -1.53 23.99
C SER A 397 57.91 -2.47 25.09
N LEU A 398 57.97 -3.77 24.81
CA LEU A 398 58.86 -4.70 25.51
C LEU A 398 59.57 -5.58 24.47
N GLY A 399 60.90 -5.56 24.53
CA GLY A 399 61.82 -6.34 23.71
C GLY A 399 61.80 -7.85 24.03
N PRO A 400 62.65 -8.64 23.35
CA PRO A 400 62.28 -9.96 22.85
C PRO A 400 62.72 -11.13 23.75
N SER A 401 62.00 -12.25 23.71
CA SER A 401 62.62 -13.60 23.67
C SER A 401 61.62 -14.78 23.60
N SER A 402 61.94 -15.69 22.68
CA SER A 402 61.78 -17.16 22.65
C SER A 402 60.46 -17.89 22.94
N ASN A 403 60.10 -18.67 21.92
CA ASN A 403 59.73 -20.09 21.89
C ASN A 403 58.35 -20.60 22.40
N HIS A 404 57.80 -21.43 21.51
CA HIS A 404 57.01 -22.66 21.70
C HIS A 404 55.46 -22.65 21.68
N ARG A 405 54.98 -23.30 20.61
CA ARG A 405 54.02 -24.43 20.54
C ARG A 405 52.58 -24.29 21.10
N LEU A 406 51.67 -24.60 20.17
CA LEU A 406 50.51 -25.51 20.26
C LEU A 406 49.15 -25.05 20.86
N THR A 407 48.14 -25.31 20.02
CA THR A 407 46.80 -25.90 20.27
C THR A 407 45.65 -25.11 20.89
N ALA A 408 44.57 -25.05 20.09
CA ALA A 408 43.16 -25.35 20.35
C ALA A 408 42.55 -25.10 21.75
N GLY A 409 41.40 -24.42 21.78
CA GLY A 409 40.51 -24.42 22.94
C GLY A 409 39.23 -23.62 22.69
N ALA A 410 38.10 -24.28 22.94
CA ALA A 410 36.75 -23.83 22.65
C ALA A 410 36.02 -23.26 23.89
N TRP A 411 34.84 -22.68 23.64
CA TRP A 411 33.74 -22.34 24.56
C TRP A 411 33.98 -21.26 25.64
N ARG A 412 33.09 -20.25 25.70
CA ARG A 412 31.96 -20.21 26.66
C ARG A 412 31.15 -18.90 26.58
N ARG A 413 29.88 -19.09 26.94
CA ARG A 413 28.87 -18.08 27.27
C ARG A 413 29.31 -17.25 28.48
N THR A 414 28.96 -15.97 28.47
CA THR A 414 28.75 -15.18 29.68
C THR A 414 27.52 -14.30 29.51
N THR A 415 26.55 -14.59 30.36
CA THR A 415 25.40 -13.78 30.77
C THR A 415 25.85 -12.64 31.67
N THR A 416 25.34 -11.42 31.43
CA THR A 416 25.16 -10.33 32.43
C THR A 416 24.22 -9.30 31.81
N HIS A 417 22.96 -9.23 32.23
CA HIS A 417 22.40 -8.34 33.27
C HIS A 417 22.33 -6.85 32.87
N CYS A 418 21.06 -6.40 32.75
CA CYS A 418 20.54 -5.03 32.73
C CYS A 418 21.11 -4.13 33.84
N PRO A 419 21.01 -2.81 33.67
CA PRO A 419 19.76 -2.08 33.95
C PRO A 419 18.92 -1.79 32.72
#